data_AF-A0A381I858-F1
#
_entry.id   AF-A0A381I858-F1
#
_cell.length_a   1.000
_cell.length_b   1.000
_cell.length_c   1.000
_cell.angle_alpha   90.00
_cell.angle_beta   90.00
_cell.angle_gamma   90.00
#
_symmetry.space_group_name_H-M   'P 1'
#
loop_
_entity.id
_entity.type
_entity.pdbx_description
1 polymer ?
#
loop_
_entity_poly.entity_id
_entity_poly.type
_entity_poly.pdbx_seq_one_letter_code
_entity_poly.pdbx_strand_id
1 'polypeptide(L)' 'MNREKILEIKNLKQYFHLDKSTTVKAVDDISFDIYKGEIFGLVGE' A
#
# COMPACT_ATOMS: atom_id res chain seq x y z
N MET A 1 15.14 -15.77 16.20
CA MET A 1 13.70 -15.73 15.90
C MET A 1 13.55 -15.18 14.49
N ASN A 2 13.04 -15.96 13.54
CA ASN A 2 12.87 -15.51 12.17
C ASN A 2 11.55 -14.74 12.07
N ARG A 3 11.56 -13.49 11.61
CA ARG A 3 10.32 -12.72 11.40
C ARG A 3 9.68 -13.22 10.11
N GLU A 4 8.60 -13.97 10.24
CA GLU A 4 7.80 -14.45 9.11
C GLU A 4 7.03 -13.27 8.51
N LYS A 5 7.32 -12.90 7.26
CA LYS A 5 6.49 -11.95 6.49
C LYS A 5 5.20 -12.65 6.10
N ILE A 6 4.07 -12.04 6.43
CA ILE A 6 2.73 -12.53 6.07
C ILE A 6 2.09 -11.71 4.96
N LEU A 7 2.55 -10.47 4.76
CA LEU A 7 2.20 -9.60 3.65
C LEU A 7 3.43 -8.84 3.20
N GLU A 8 3.65 -8.77 1.89
CA GLU A 8 4.69 -7.95 1.27
C GLU A 8 4.03 -7.15 0.14
N ILE A 9 4.07 -5.82 0.26
CA ILE A 9 3.60 -4.87 -0.74
C ILE A 9 4.83 -4.20 -1.34
N LYS A 10 4.94 -4.22 -2.67
CA LYS A 10 6.02 -3.60 -3.42
C LYS A 10 5.45 -2.72 -4.53
N ASN A 11 5.85 -1.46 -4.53
CA ASN A 11 5.56 -0.47 -5.57
C ASN A 11 4.07 -0.43 -5.97
N LEU A 12 3.17 -0.56 -4.99
CA LEU A 12 1.73 -0.58 -5.24
C LEU A 12 1.28 0.78 -5.79
N LYS A 13 0.58 0.73 -6.91
CA LYS A 13 0.01 1.89 -7.59
C LYS A 13 -1.43 1.59 -7.94
N GLN A 14 -2.31 2.53 -7.60
CA GLN A 14 -3.71 2.48 -7.98
C GLN A 14 -4.16 3.87 -8.38
N TYR A 15 -4.37 4.04 -9.68
CA TYR A 15 -4.74 5.31 -10.30
C TYR A 15 -6.12 5.19 -10.93
N PHE A 16 -6.97 6.17 -10.67
CA PHE A 16 -8.32 6.28 -11.22
C PHE A 16 -8.36 7.39 -12.26
N HIS A 17 -8.84 7.08 -13.46
CA HIS A 17 -9.04 8.06 -14.52
C HIS A 17 -10.47 8.58 -14.40
N LEU A 18 -10.63 9.84 -14.00
CA LEU A 18 -11.94 10.47 -13.85
C LEU A 18 -12.43 11.05 -15.18
N ASP A 19 -11.50 11.60 -15.98
CA ASP A 19 -11.75 12.09 -17.32
C ASP A 19 -10.46 12.05 -18.16
N LYS A 20 -10.45 12.64 -19.36
CA LYS A 20 -9.29 12.64 -20.28
C LYS A 20 -8.06 13.34 -19.72
N SER A 21 -8.24 14.28 -18.81
CA SER A 21 -7.19 15.13 -18.23
C SER A 21 -6.92 14.87 -16.76
N THR A 22 -7.83 14.20 -16.07
CA THR A 22 -7.78 14.02 -14.62
C THR A 22 -7.54 12.57 -14.25
N THR A 23 -6.36 12.33 -13.65
CA THR A 23 -6.02 11.07 -13.02
C THR A 23 -5.82 11.29 -11.52
N VAL A 24 -6.63 10.62 -10.70
CA VAL A 24 -6.45 10.57 -9.25
C VAL A 24 -5.53 9.40 -8.91
N LYS A 25 -4.40 9.71 -8.29
CA LYS A 25 -3.48 8.70 -7.78
C LYS A 25 -3.87 8.34 -6.34
N ALA A 26 -4.78 7.38 -6.18
CA ALA A 26 -5.26 6.96 -4.86
C ALA A 26 -4.19 6.20 -4.05
N VAL A 27 -3.32 5.46 -4.72
CA VAL A 27 -2.11 4.87 -4.13
C VAL A 27 -0.96 5.14 -5.10
N ASP A 28 0.13 5.77 -4.63
CA ASP A 28 1.29 6.07 -5.47
C ASP A 28 2.58 5.53 -4.84
N ASP A 29 3.11 4.45 -5.44
CA ASP A 29 4.40 3.85 -5.14
C ASP A 29 4.64 3.44 -3.67
N ILE A 30 3.65 2.78 -3.07
CA ILE A 30 3.72 2.35 -1.68
C ILE A 30 4.37 0.96 -1.57
N SER A 31 5.30 0.80 -0.64
CA SER A 31 5.94 -0.47 -0.31
C SER A 31 6.05 -0.66 1.20
N PHE A 32 5.58 -1.80 1.72
CA PHE A 32 5.72 -2.17 3.13
C PHE A 32 5.52 -3.67 3.32
N ASP A 33 5.98 -4.17 4.48
CA ASP A 33 5.80 -5.55 4.90
C ASP A 33 4.94 -5.57 6.17
N ILE A 34 4.11 -6.60 6.33
CA ILE A 34 3.48 -6.94 7.61
C ILE A 34 4.00 -8.31 8.04
N TYR A 35 4.39 -8.41 9.31
CA TYR A 35 4.98 -9.61 9.88
C TYR A 35 4.02 -10.33 10.82
N LYS A 36 4.22 -11.64 11.00
CA LYS A 36 3.38 -12.46 11.88
C LYS A 36 3.39 -11.93 13.33
N GLY A 37 2.19 -11.70 13.86
CA GLY A 37 1.99 -11.19 15.23
C GLY A 37 2.09 -9.67 15.38
N GLU A 38 2.31 -8.94 14.29
CA GLU A 38 2.32 -7.47 14.27
C GLU A 38 0.91 -6.89 14.22
N ILE A 39 0.69 -5.79 14.94
CA ILE A 39 -0.50 -4.93 14.78
C ILE A 39 -0.11 -3.80 13.83
N PHE A 40 -0.71 -3.78 12.64
CA PHE A 40 -0.49 -2.75 11.63
C PHE A 40 -1.67 -1.78 11.60
N GLY A 41 -1.40 -0.48 11.75
CA GLY A 41 -2.40 0.58 11.65
C GLY A 41 -2.19 1.43 10.40
N LEU A 42 -3.24 1.59 9.60
CA LEU A 42 -3.28 2.53 8.48
C LEU A 42 -4.26 3.65 8.82
N VAL A 43 -3.77 4.89 8.83
CA VAL A 43 -4.56 6.09 9.19
C VAL A 43 -4.36 7.14 8.10
N GLY A 44 -5.41 7.88 7.79
CA GLY A 44 -5.40 9.02 6.87
C GLY A 44 -6.25 10.16 7.40
N GLU A 45 -6.14 11.32 6.77
CA GLU A 45 -7.02 12.48 6.95
C GLU A 45 -8.38 12.26 6.28
#